data_AF-A0A7R9TSC8-F1
#
_entry.id   AF-A0A7R9TSC8-F1
#
_cell.length_a   1.000
_cell.length_b   1.000
_cell.length_c   1.000
_cell.angle_alpha   90.00
_cell.angle_beta   90.00
_cell.angle_gamma   90.00
#
_symmetry.space_group_name_H-M   'P 1'
#
loop_
_entity.id
_entity.type
_entity.pdbx_description
1 polymer ?
#
loop_
_entity_poly.entity_id
_entity_poly.type
_entity_poly.pdbx_seq_one_letter_code
_entity_poly.pdbx_strand_id
1 'polypeptide(L)'
;RDPAVASAQRTLVQAWAYARDGFVDAPEEEAWDGELVRAMDAAAGAPGAGGVYDALDGMLASLGDRFTRFERPAVFAESMQELGGGLDGGVGMVLGVDAGKGVGGANYGSGGRGLRRLRASADGVKLRVVASIEGSPAGRSSDVRPNDEVVSIDSVPVAELGGVDGAAARLRGAPGSRVRVVLRRAASREARDAYTAYLPAGGAEVVSELREVKLEREPIKVRSVGGELLRGRDIRGARNVPNVAGGGKVGYVRLIAFTDGSSEELARVLRELADAGARSFVVDLRENSGGLVDVGLDVAGTWLGAGVPAAKVRLA
;
A
#
# COMPACT_ATOMS: atom_id res chain seq x y z
N ARG A 1 -5.30 36.20 16.08
CA ARG A 1 -4.78 34.89 16.55
C ARG A 1 -4.72 33.96 15.34
N ASP A 2 -3.67 33.15 15.23
CA ASP A 2 -3.51 32.18 14.15
C ASP A 2 -4.71 31.20 14.12
N PRO A 3 -5.46 31.10 13.01
CA PRO A 3 -6.56 30.16 12.86
C PRO A 3 -6.18 28.70 13.12
N ALA A 4 -4.96 28.30 12.78
CA ALA A 4 -4.48 26.93 12.99
C ALA A 4 -4.33 26.62 14.49
N VAL A 5 -3.79 27.57 15.27
CA VAL A 5 -3.67 27.45 16.73
C VAL A 5 -5.05 27.39 17.38
N ALA A 6 -5.98 28.25 16.97
CA ALA A 6 -7.35 28.24 17.50
C ALA A 6 -8.09 26.93 17.18
N SER A 7 -7.84 26.34 16.01
CA SER A 7 -8.38 25.02 15.65
C SER A 7 -7.78 23.92 16.52
N ALA A 8 -6.46 23.90 16.68
CA ALA A 8 -5.78 22.91 17.51
C ALA A 8 -6.21 22.98 18.99
N GLN A 9 -6.45 24.19 19.52
CA GLN A 9 -6.97 24.37 20.89
C GLN A 9 -8.37 23.76 21.06
N ARG A 10 -9.25 23.88 20.05
CA ARG A 10 -10.55 23.18 20.07
C ARG A 10 -10.38 21.67 20.00
N THR A 11 -9.46 21.18 19.15
CA THR A 11 -9.14 19.76 19.04
C THR A 11 -8.66 19.19 20.37
N LEU A 12 -7.82 19.91 21.13
CA LEU A 12 -7.36 19.48 22.45
C LEU A 12 -8.53 19.21 23.40
N VAL A 13 -9.45 20.17 23.53
CA VAL A 13 -10.62 20.04 24.41
C VAL A 13 -11.52 18.88 23.96
N GLN A 14 -11.77 18.76 22.65
CA GLN A 14 -12.59 17.69 22.10
C GLN A 14 -11.95 16.31 22.30
N ALA A 15 -10.65 16.17 22.02
CA ALA A 15 -9.91 14.92 22.18
C ALA A 15 -9.91 14.47 23.64
N TRP A 16 -9.78 15.40 24.58
CA TRP A 16 -9.87 15.08 26.01
C TRP A 16 -11.26 14.61 26.42
N ALA A 17 -12.32 15.25 25.92
CA ALA A 17 -13.68 14.80 26.17
C ALA A 17 -13.91 13.38 25.63
N TYR A 18 -13.42 13.07 24.42
CA TYR A 18 -13.48 11.71 23.88
C TYR A 18 -12.70 10.70 24.71
N ALA A 19 -11.51 11.07 25.19
CA ALA A 19 -10.74 10.20 26.07
C ALA A 19 -11.52 9.94 27.36
N ARG A 20 -12.00 10.99 28.05
CA ARG A 20 -12.77 10.85 29.29
C ARG A 20 -13.99 9.95 29.15
N ASP A 21 -14.75 10.12 28.08
CA ASP A 21 -16.01 9.39 27.89
C ASP A 21 -15.80 7.94 27.42
N GLY A 22 -14.63 7.62 26.84
CA GLY A 22 -14.36 6.32 26.21
C GLY A 22 -13.18 5.53 26.80
N PHE A 23 -12.45 6.07 27.77
CA PHE A 23 -11.28 5.41 28.36
C PHE A 23 -11.73 4.21 29.20
N VAL A 24 -11.13 3.05 28.93
CA VAL A 24 -11.54 1.76 29.50
C VAL A 24 -11.40 1.74 31.03
N ASP A 25 -10.35 2.37 31.55
CA ASP A 25 -10.01 2.39 32.98
C ASP A 25 -9.99 3.84 33.51
N ALA A 26 -11.14 4.51 33.51
CA ALA A 26 -11.25 5.94 33.82
C ALA A 26 -10.70 6.30 35.22
N PRO A 27 -9.72 7.23 35.33
CA PRO A 27 -9.36 7.85 36.61
C PRO A 27 -10.51 8.72 37.18
N GLU A 28 -10.37 9.12 38.45
CA GLU A 28 -11.31 9.99 39.17
C GLU A 28 -11.54 11.34 38.46
N GLU A 29 -12.74 11.90 38.57
CA GLU A 29 -13.19 13.10 37.82
C GLU A 29 -12.28 14.31 38.04
N GLU A 30 -11.82 14.55 39.27
CA GLU A 30 -10.94 15.68 39.59
C GLU A 30 -9.56 15.58 38.92
N ALA A 31 -9.10 14.36 38.60
CA ALA A 31 -7.85 14.17 37.88
C ALA A 31 -7.97 14.60 36.41
N TRP A 32 -9.15 14.43 35.80
CA TRP A 32 -9.41 14.82 34.42
C TRP A 32 -9.41 16.33 34.22
N ASP A 33 -10.09 17.07 35.11
CA ASP A 33 -10.20 18.53 35.03
C ASP A 33 -8.85 19.21 35.29
N GLY A 34 -8.10 18.72 36.29
CA GLY A 34 -6.78 19.25 36.61
C GLY A 34 -5.79 19.14 35.46
N GLU A 35 -5.82 18.04 34.72
CA GLU A 35 -4.93 17.85 33.57
C GLU A 35 -5.36 18.68 32.35
N LEU A 36 -6.67 18.83 32.11
CA LEU A 36 -7.18 19.71 31.06
C LEU A 36 -6.71 21.15 31.27
N VAL A 37 -6.80 21.68 32.50
CA VAL A 37 -6.37 23.05 32.82
C VAL A 37 -4.87 23.23 32.53
N ARG A 38 -4.03 22.27 32.94
CA ARG A 38 -2.58 22.31 32.66
C ARG A 38 -2.29 22.29 31.16
N ALA A 39 -2.97 21.43 30.41
CA ALA A 39 -2.80 21.31 28.96
C ALA A 39 -3.26 22.57 28.22
N MET A 40 -4.35 23.21 28.68
CA MET A 40 -4.83 24.47 28.11
C MET A 40 -3.85 25.64 28.35
N ASP A 41 -3.23 25.71 29.52
CA ASP A 41 -2.21 26.73 29.82
C ASP A 41 -0.96 26.55 28.93
N ALA A 42 -0.48 25.30 28.80
CA ALA A 42 0.61 24.95 27.88
C ALA A 42 0.25 25.30 26.42
N ALA A 43 -0.97 24.99 25.98
CA ALA A 43 -1.46 25.29 24.63
C ALA A 43 -1.65 26.80 24.37
N ALA A 44 -1.87 27.61 25.41
CA ALA A 44 -1.99 29.06 25.28
C ALA A 44 -0.64 29.73 25.02
N GLY A 45 0.46 29.16 25.54
CA GLY A 45 1.83 29.60 25.30
C GLY A 45 2.50 29.02 24.05
N ALA A 46 1.82 28.14 23.31
CA ALA A 46 2.41 27.42 22.19
C ALA A 46 2.68 28.32 20.96
N PRO A 47 3.83 28.19 20.27
CA PRO A 47 4.20 29.02 19.13
C PRO A 47 3.47 28.64 17.83
N GLY A 48 2.63 27.60 17.84
CA GLY A 48 1.90 27.10 16.67
C GLY A 48 1.09 25.85 16.99
N ALA A 49 0.34 25.33 16.01
CA ALA A 49 -0.50 24.14 16.16
C ALA A 49 0.29 22.91 16.65
N GLY A 50 1.56 22.78 16.25
CA GLY A 50 2.46 21.72 16.72
C GLY A 50 2.61 21.71 18.25
N GLY A 51 2.84 22.86 18.87
CA GLY A 51 2.96 22.94 20.33
C GLY A 51 1.65 22.67 21.07
N VAL A 52 0.50 22.92 20.44
CA VAL A 52 -0.81 22.52 20.99
C VAL A 52 -0.99 21.00 20.92
N TYR A 53 -0.55 20.35 19.84
CA TYR A 53 -0.54 18.89 19.76
C TYR A 53 0.43 18.26 20.77
N ASP A 54 1.59 18.90 21.02
CA ASP A 54 2.52 18.42 22.04
C ASP A 54 1.91 18.51 23.46
N ALA A 55 1.10 19.54 23.74
CA ALA A 55 0.35 19.64 25.00
C ALA A 55 -0.72 18.53 25.13
N LEU A 56 -1.40 18.20 24.01
CA LEU A 56 -2.35 17.08 23.96
C LEU A 56 -1.65 15.72 24.16
N ASP A 57 -0.47 15.52 23.55
CA ASP A 57 0.34 14.31 23.73
C ASP A 57 0.73 14.12 25.21
N GLY A 58 1.15 15.19 25.90
CA GLY A 58 1.46 15.16 27.33
C GLY A 58 0.25 14.82 28.20
N MET A 59 -0.89 15.44 27.89
CA MET A 59 -2.16 15.19 28.59
C MET A 59 -2.60 13.73 28.45
N LEU A 60 -2.56 13.16 27.24
CA LEU A 60 -2.91 11.75 27.02
C LEU A 60 -1.90 10.79 27.68
N ALA A 61 -0.61 11.13 27.68
CA ALA A 61 0.42 10.33 28.35
C ALA A 61 0.20 10.20 29.86
N SER A 62 -0.47 11.18 30.50
CA SER A 62 -0.82 11.13 31.93
C SER A 62 -1.74 9.96 32.29
N LEU A 63 -2.46 9.41 31.31
CA LEU A 63 -3.35 8.25 31.49
C LEU A 63 -2.58 6.94 31.68
N GLY A 64 -1.26 6.92 31.41
CA GLY A 64 -0.42 5.75 31.63
C GLY A 64 -0.63 4.59 30.66
N ASP A 65 -1.51 4.74 29.67
CA ASP A 65 -1.74 3.78 28.60
C ASP A 65 -0.86 4.08 27.38
N ARG A 66 -0.13 3.06 26.91
CA ARG A 66 0.77 3.18 25.75
C ARG A 66 0.03 3.28 24.41
N PHE A 67 -1.25 2.90 24.37
CA PHE A 67 -2.05 2.87 23.15
C PHE A 67 -2.91 4.12 22.97
N THR A 68 -3.19 4.83 24.06
CA THR A 68 -3.91 6.10 24.05
C THR A 68 -3.00 7.23 23.61
N ARG A 69 -3.18 7.69 22.37
CA ARG A 69 -2.39 8.77 21.77
C ARG A 69 -3.23 9.56 20.79
N PHE A 70 -2.81 10.79 20.53
CA PHE A 70 -3.40 11.60 19.47
C PHE A 70 -2.71 11.31 18.15
N GLU A 71 -3.47 10.85 17.16
CA GLU A 71 -2.97 10.73 15.80
C GLU A 71 -3.05 12.08 15.10
N ARG A 72 -1.88 12.60 14.70
CA ARG A 72 -1.79 13.88 14.00
C ARG A 72 -2.49 13.76 12.63
N PRO A 73 -3.12 14.83 12.11
CA PRO A 73 -3.94 14.76 10.90
C PRO A 73 -3.26 14.12 9.68
N ALA A 74 -1.97 14.39 9.46
CA ALA A 74 -1.22 13.80 8.35
C ALA A 74 -1.03 12.28 8.51
N VAL A 75 -0.67 11.83 9.70
CA VAL A 75 -0.47 10.40 10.01
C VAL A 75 -1.80 9.65 9.97
N PHE A 76 -2.87 10.26 10.50
CA PHE A 76 -4.22 9.72 10.41
C PHE A 76 -4.66 9.54 8.96
N ALA A 77 -4.44 10.55 8.10
CA ALA A 77 -4.78 10.46 6.68
C ALA A 77 -4.01 9.32 5.97
N GLU A 78 -2.71 9.18 6.24
CA GLU A 78 -1.90 8.07 5.70
C GLU A 78 -2.43 6.70 6.18
N SER A 79 -2.77 6.57 7.47
CA SER A 79 -3.31 5.34 8.05
C SER A 79 -4.66 4.95 7.43
N MET A 80 -5.55 5.92 7.24
CA MET A 80 -6.85 5.69 6.60
C MET A 80 -6.68 5.28 5.13
N GLN A 81 -5.67 5.81 4.44
CA GLN A 81 -5.35 5.42 3.08
C GLN A 81 -4.88 3.96 3.00
N GLU A 82 -4.01 3.52 3.92
CA GLU A 82 -3.57 2.12 3.99
C GLU A 82 -4.73 1.16 4.28
N LEU A 83 -5.61 1.52 5.23
CA LEU A 83 -6.81 0.72 5.56
C LEU A 83 -7.82 0.65 4.41
N GLY A 84 -7.87 1.68 3.56
CA GLY A 84 -8.67 1.69 2.34
C GLY A 84 -8.21 0.67 1.28
N GLY A 85 -7.11 -0.06 1.52
CA GLY A 85 -6.63 -1.10 0.60
C GLY A 85 -6.14 -0.55 -0.74
N GLY A 86 -5.84 0.74 -0.79
CA GLY A 86 -5.49 1.42 -2.03
C GLY A 86 -4.50 2.55 -1.87
N LEU A 87 -3.90 2.95 -3.00
CA LEU A 87 -3.08 4.15 -3.09
C LEU A 87 -3.91 5.25 -3.74
N ASP A 88 -4.05 6.39 -3.07
CA ASP A 88 -4.84 7.51 -3.59
C ASP A 88 -4.22 8.08 -4.85
N GLY A 89 -5.06 8.17 -5.88
CA GLY A 89 -4.81 8.99 -7.05
C GLY A 89 -3.50 8.68 -7.76
N GLY A 90 -3.30 7.43 -8.16
CA GLY A 90 -2.13 6.98 -8.91
C GLY A 90 -2.50 6.39 -10.27
N VAL A 91 -1.49 5.92 -11.00
CA VAL A 91 -1.69 5.22 -12.28
C VAL A 91 -1.35 3.73 -12.22
N GLY A 92 -0.90 3.22 -11.07
CA GLY A 92 -0.56 1.81 -10.87
C GLY A 92 0.68 1.32 -11.63
N MET A 93 1.63 2.22 -11.90
CA MET A 93 2.91 1.89 -12.52
C MET A 93 3.98 1.64 -11.44
N VAL A 94 4.63 0.48 -11.49
CA VAL A 94 5.74 0.13 -10.59
C VAL A 94 7.06 0.51 -11.24
N LEU A 95 7.82 1.39 -10.60
CA LEU A 95 9.10 1.87 -11.12
C LEU A 95 10.28 1.20 -10.44
N GLY A 96 11.32 0.91 -11.21
CA GLY A 96 12.60 0.41 -10.74
C GLY A 96 13.75 1.23 -11.29
N VAL A 97 14.86 1.24 -10.57
CA VAL A 97 16.11 1.87 -11.01
C VAL A 97 16.92 0.85 -11.81
N ASP A 98 17.27 1.19 -13.05
CA ASP A 98 18.23 0.44 -13.85
C ASP A 98 19.65 0.89 -13.47
N ALA A 99 20.20 0.29 -12.41
CA ALA A 99 21.62 0.38 -12.12
C ALA A 99 22.31 -0.61 -13.07
N GLY A 100 22.81 -0.11 -14.20
CA GLY A 100 23.38 -0.93 -15.29
C GLY A 100 24.10 -2.19 -14.79
N LYS A 101 23.56 -3.34 -15.21
CA LYS A 101 23.85 -4.73 -14.79
C LYS A 101 23.04 -5.25 -13.60
N GLY A 102 21.86 -5.77 -13.93
CA GLY A 102 21.25 -6.95 -13.32
C GLY A 102 20.83 -6.83 -11.85
N VAL A 103 19.58 -6.42 -11.60
CA VAL A 103 18.88 -6.62 -10.33
C VAL A 103 17.40 -6.78 -10.70
N GLY A 104 16.76 -7.93 -10.55
CA GLY A 104 16.54 -8.63 -9.27
C GLY A 104 15.23 -8.11 -8.70
N GLY A 105 14.11 -8.73 -9.06
CA GLY A 105 12.79 -8.36 -8.55
C GLY A 105 12.79 -8.40 -7.03
N ALA A 106 12.63 -7.24 -6.40
CA ALA A 106 12.48 -7.15 -4.95
C ALA A 106 10.99 -7.22 -4.61
N ASN A 107 10.68 -8.19 -3.76
CA ASN A 107 9.37 -8.45 -3.19
C ASN A 107 8.76 -7.20 -2.56
N TYR A 108 7.46 -7.01 -2.78
CA TYR A 108 6.61 -6.18 -1.94
C TYR A 108 6.52 -6.81 -0.56
N GLY A 109 7.38 -6.37 0.36
CA GLY A 109 7.32 -6.67 1.77
C GLY A 109 7.37 -5.36 2.54
N SER A 110 6.36 -5.13 3.37
CA SER A 110 6.39 -4.11 4.42
C SER A 110 7.64 -4.31 5.27
N GLY A 111 8.52 -3.30 5.30
CA GLY A 111 9.78 -3.42 6.02
C GLY A 111 10.82 -2.42 5.54
N GLY A 112 10.85 -1.26 6.18
CA GLY A 112 11.96 -0.32 6.03
C GLY A 112 13.29 -0.97 6.42
N ARG A 113 14.27 -0.90 5.50
CA ARG A 113 15.69 -0.56 5.69
C ARG A 113 16.52 -1.16 4.56
N GLY A 114 16.96 -0.31 3.64
CA GLY A 114 17.84 -0.72 2.55
C GLY A 114 18.25 0.40 1.60
N LEU A 115 18.48 1.63 2.11
CA LEU A 115 19.05 2.72 1.30
C LEU A 115 20.51 2.40 0.96
N ARG A 116 20.72 1.58 -0.06
CA ARG A 116 22.00 1.52 -0.77
C ARG A 116 22.12 2.84 -1.52
N ARG A 117 23.02 3.72 -1.08
CA ARG A 117 23.43 4.90 -1.86
C ARG A 117 24.06 4.41 -3.16
N LEU A 118 23.25 4.35 -4.22
CA LEU A 118 23.75 4.10 -5.57
C LEU A 118 24.57 5.32 -5.97
N ARG A 119 25.85 5.10 -6.32
CA ARG A 119 26.65 6.14 -6.96
C ARG A 119 26.02 6.44 -8.31
N ALA A 120 25.69 7.71 -8.55
CA ALA A 120 25.16 8.16 -9.82
C ALA A 120 26.12 7.76 -10.95
N SER A 121 25.62 6.97 -11.91
CA SER A 121 26.28 6.81 -13.19
C SER A 121 26.29 8.16 -13.91
N ALA A 122 27.32 8.43 -14.71
CA ALA A 122 27.43 9.66 -15.51
C ALA A 122 26.25 9.85 -16.50
N ASP A 123 25.46 8.80 -16.73
CA ASP A 123 24.28 8.79 -17.62
C ASP A 123 22.93 9.06 -16.91
N GLY A 124 22.95 9.46 -15.63
CA GLY A 124 21.75 9.68 -14.84
C GLY A 124 21.04 8.39 -14.39
N VAL A 125 20.12 8.51 -13.44
CA VAL A 125 19.29 7.40 -12.95
C VAL A 125 18.23 7.09 -14.00
N LYS A 126 18.34 5.94 -14.68
CA LYS A 126 17.31 5.45 -15.59
C LYS A 126 16.23 4.74 -14.79
N LEU A 127 14.98 5.12 -15.04
CA LEU A 127 13.82 4.44 -14.47
C LEU A 127 13.15 3.55 -15.50
N ARG A 128 12.71 2.37 -15.07
CA ARG A 128 11.95 1.43 -15.90
C ARG A 128 10.66 1.04 -15.22
N VAL A 129 9.67 0.69 -16.03
CA VAL A 129 8.48 -0.01 -15.58
C VAL A 129 8.88 -1.44 -15.22
N VAL A 130 8.82 -1.78 -13.94
CA VAL A 130 9.04 -3.15 -13.47
C VAL A 130 7.79 -3.98 -13.73
N ALA A 131 6.64 -3.42 -13.39
CA ALA A 131 5.34 -4.03 -13.53
C ALA A 131 4.23 -2.97 -13.55
N SER A 132 3.03 -3.40 -13.87
CA SER A 132 1.81 -2.62 -13.71
C SER A 132 0.88 -3.35 -12.77
N ILE A 133 0.22 -2.63 -11.87
CA ILE A 133 -0.76 -3.20 -10.95
C ILE A 133 -1.97 -3.64 -11.79
N GLU A 134 -2.38 -4.89 -11.64
CA GLU A 134 -3.50 -5.43 -12.41
C GLU A 134 -4.79 -4.64 -12.12
N GLY A 135 -5.53 -4.30 -13.17
CA GLY A 135 -6.76 -3.52 -13.04
C GLY A 135 -6.55 -2.03 -12.83
N SER A 136 -5.32 -1.51 -12.71
CA SER A 136 -5.02 -0.07 -12.66
C SER A 136 -5.01 0.61 -14.03
N PRO A 137 -4.93 1.96 -14.15
CA PRO A 137 -4.85 2.65 -15.44
C PRO A 137 -3.67 2.20 -16.29
N ALA A 138 -2.49 2.03 -15.68
CA ALA A 138 -1.33 1.47 -16.36
C ALA A 138 -1.52 -0.01 -16.70
N GLY A 139 -2.15 -0.80 -15.81
CA GLY A 139 -2.41 -2.22 -16.03
C GLY A 139 -3.43 -2.49 -17.14
N ARG A 140 -4.37 -1.58 -17.38
CA ARG A 140 -5.35 -1.63 -18.48
C ARG A 140 -4.81 -1.07 -19.79
N SER A 141 -3.71 -0.31 -19.75
CA SER A 141 -3.12 0.30 -20.94
C SER A 141 -2.28 -0.72 -21.72
N SER A 142 -2.57 -0.87 -23.02
CA SER A 142 -1.73 -1.68 -23.93
C SER A 142 -0.37 -1.05 -24.23
N ASP A 143 -0.21 0.25 -23.93
CA ASP A 143 0.98 1.02 -24.23
C ASP A 143 2.05 0.92 -23.15
N VAL A 144 1.67 0.61 -21.91
CA VAL A 144 2.59 0.39 -20.80
C VAL A 144 2.97 -1.09 -20.74
N ARG A 145 4.28 -1.40 -20.79
CA ARG A 145 4.77 -2.77 -20.63
C ARG A 145 5.95 -2.86 -19.66
N PRO A 146 6.15 -4.02 -19.01
CA PRO A 146 7.37 -4.29 -18.27
C PRO A 146 8.62 -4.04 -19.12
N ASN A 147 9.64 -3.47 -18.50
CA ASN A 147 10.93 -3.04 -19.06
C ASN A 147 10.92 -1.79 -19.95
N ASP A 148 9.77 -1.17 -20.18
CA ASP A 148 9.73 0.15 -20.80
C ASP A 148 10.53 1.14 -19.94
N GLU A 149 11.37 1.94 -20.58
CA GLU A 149 12.10 3.01 -19.90
C GLU A 149 11.22 4.25 -19.80
N VAL A 150 11.13 4.85 -18.62
CA VAL A 150 10.41 6.10 -18.42
C VAL A 150 11.34 7.26 -18.76
N VAL A 151 10.97 8.03 -19.77
CA VAL A 151 11.77 9.15 -20.29
C VAL A 151 11.37 10.46 -19.62
N SER A 152 10.07 10.75 -19.55
CA SER A 152 9.54 11.96 -18.92
C SER A 152 8.13 11.76 -18.37
N ILE A 153 7.76 12.60 -17.38
CA ILE A 153 6.45 12.64 -16.75
C ILE A 153 5.97 14.09 -16.73
N ASP A 154 4.82 14.37 -17.33
CA ASP A 154 4.28 15.72 -17.56
C ASP A 154 5.32 16.68 -18.15
N SER A 155 6.04 16.20 -19.17
CA SER A 155 7.12 16.91 -19.88
C SER A 155 8.39 17.16 -19.05
N VAL A 156 8.46 16.72 -17.79
CA VAL A 156 9.68 16.81 -16.98
C VAL A 156 10.52 15.55 -17.16
N PRO A 157 11.78 15.65 -17.63
CA PRO A 157 12.68 14.51 -17.77
C PRO A 157 12.91 13.78 -16.46
N VAL A 158 12.98 12.45 -16.49
CA VAL A 158 13.16 11.62 -15.28
C VAL A 158 14.46 11.94 -14.53
N ALA A 159 15.51 12.36 -15.23
CA ALA A 159 16.78 12.77 -14.63
C ALA A 159 16.65 13.94 -13.64
N GLU A 160 15.60 14.76 -13.79
CA GLU A 160 15.32 15.93 -12.94
C GLU A 160 14.39 15.59 -11.76
N LEU A 161 13.91 14.34 -11.67
CA LEU A 161 12.90 13.92 -10.68
C LEU A 161 13.49 13.39 -9.37
N GLY A 162 14.82 13.37 -9.20
CA GLY A 162 15.42 12.87 -7.97
C GLY A 162 15.24 11.36 -7.74
N GLY A 163 14.97 10.57 -8.78
CA GLY A 163 14.83 9.12 -8.72
C GLY A 163 13.39 8.62 -8.65
N VAL A 164 13.20 7.43 -8.07
CA VAL A 164 11.89 6.74 -8.01
C VAL A 164 10.87 7.57 -7.23
N ASP A 165 11.26 8.17 -6.11
CA ASP A 165 10.32 8.86 -5.22
C ASP A 165 9.71 10.10 -5.88
N GLY A 166 10.52 10.95 -6.53
CA GLY A 166 9.97 12.12 -7.22
C GLY A 166 9.23 11.76 -8.52
N ALA A 167 9.61 10.66 -9.19
CA ALA A 167 8.80 10.12 -10.29
C ALA A 167 7.44 9.61 -9.79
N ALA A 168 7.41 8.86 -8.69
CA ALA A 168 6.19 8.37 -8.06
C ALA A 168 5.29 9.52 -7.61
N ALA A 169 5.87 10.57 -7.01
CA ALA A 169 5.13 11.77 -6.60
C ALA A 169 4.42 12.45 -7.78
N ARG A 170 5.03 12.47 -8.97
CA ARG A 170 4.40 13.03 -10.19
C ARG A 170 3.39 12.10 -10.85
N LEU A 171 3.57 10.79 -10.75
CA LEU A 171 2.57 9.81 -11.21
C LEU A 171 1.32 9.82 -10.32
N ARG A 172 1.45 10.25 -9.07
CA ARG A 172 0.34 10.50 -8.14
C ARG A 172 -0.26 11.89 -8.33
N GLY A 173 -1.47 12.10 -7.81
CA GLY A 173 -2.23 13.35 -7.93
C GLY A 173 -3.72 13.12 -7.72
N ALA A 174 -4.55 14.16 -7.75
CA ALA A 174 -5.98 14.01 -7.48
C ALA A 174 -6.65 12.98 -8.41
N PRO A 175 -7.54 12.09 -7.90
CA PRO A 175 -8.34 11.20 -8.74
C PRO A 175 -9.08 11.96 -9.86
N GLY A 176 -9.14 11.36 -11.06
CA GLY A 176 -9.69 11.96 -12.28
C GLY A 176 -8.75 12.92 -13.02
N SER A 177 -7.66 13.37 -12.39
CA SER A 177 -6.62 14.13 -13.11
C SER A 177 -5.82 13.22 -14.05
N ARG A 178 -5.18 13.78 -15.07
CA ARG A 178 -4.38 13.01 -16.04
C ARG A 178 -2.89 13.30 -15.90
N VAL A 179 -2.08 12.31 -16.23
CA VAL A 179 -0.62 12.40 -16.35
C VAL A 179 -0.19 11.95 -17.74
N ARG A 180 0.80 12.63 -18.33
CA ARG A 180 1.45 12.20 -19.56
C ARG A 180 2.79 11.55 -19.22
N VAL A 181 2.99 10.33 -19.71
CA VAL A 181 4.24 9.59 -19.51
C VAL A 181 4.83 9.24 -20.86
N VAL A 182 6.07 9.65 -21.11
CA VAL A 182 6.80 9.24 -22.32
C VAL A 182 7.62 8.00 -21.98
N LEU A 183 7.32 6.90 -22.67
CA LEU A 183 7.99 5.61 -22.53
C LEU A 183 8.87 5.34 -23.74
N ARG A 184 10.03 4.71 -23.51
CA ARG A 184 10.93 4.20 -24.54
C ARG A 184 10.96 2.69 -24.48
N ARG A 185 10.59 2.05 -25.59
CA ARG A 185 10.66 0.59 -25.76
C ARG A 185 11.85 0.22 -26.65
N ALA A 186 12.67 -0.72 -26.19
CA ALA A 186 13.70 -1.31 -27.04
C ALA A 186 13.05 -2.16 -28.14
N ALA A 187 13.53 -2.05 -29.39
CA ALA A 187 13.04 -2.87 -30.50
C ALA A 187 12.97 -4.37 -30.14
N SER A 188 11.88 -5.04 -30.52
CA SER A 188 11.74 -6.50 -30.35
C SER A 188 12.80 -7.24 -31.15
N ARG A 189 13.06 -8.52 -30.81
CA ARG A 189 13.95 -9.36 -31.63
C ARG A 189 13.42 -9.48 -33.07
N GLU A 190 12.11 -9.66 -33.28
CA GLU A 190 11.55 -9.71 -34.64
C GLU A 190 11.73 -8.39 -35.40
N ALA A 191 11.58 -7.23 -34.74
CA ALA A 191 11.79 -5.92 -35.38
C ALA A 191 13.27 -5.68 -35.71
N ARG A 192 14.18 -6.15 -34.85
CA ARG A 192 15.63 -6.14 -35.10
C ARG A 192 15.99 -7.07 -36.25
N ASP A 193 15.45 -8.27 -36.29
CA ASP A 193 15.74 -9.28 -37.32
C ASP A 193 15.18 -8.85 -38.68
N ALA A 194 13.95 -8.31 -38.72
CA ALA A 194 13.36 -7.74 -39.94
C ALA A 194 14.14 -6.51 -40.45
N TYR A 195 14.64 -5.66 -39.56
CA TYR A 195 15.45 -4.49 -39.94
C TYR A 195 16.88 -4.86 -40.38
N THR A 196 17.49 -5.87 -39.73
CA THR A 196 18.84 -6.36 -40.07
C THR A 196 18.85 -7.10 -41.41
N ALA A 197 17.73 -7.71 -41.83
CA ALA A 197 17.59 -8.38 -43.12
C ALA A 197 17.71 -7.43 -44.34
N TYR A 198 17.57 -6.11 -44.15
CA TYR A 198 17.61 -5.11 -45.22
C TYR A 198 18.76 -4.10 -45.13
N LEU A 199 19.68 -4.23 -44.15
CA LEU A 199 20.80 -3.30 -43.98
C LEU A 199 22.10 -3.81 -44.64
N PRO A 200 22.83 -2.97 -45.39
CA PRO A 200 24.20 -3.26 -45.77
C PRO A 200 25.10 -3.28 -44.52
N ALA A 201 26.17 -4.09 -44.56
CA ALA A 201 27.07 -4.29 -43.43
C ALA A 201 27.70 -2.97 -42.94
N GLY A 202 27.12 -2.38 -41.88
CA GLY A 202 27.68 -1.20 -41.22
C GLY A 202 26.62 -0.22 -40.71
N GLY A 203 26.03 -0.50 -39.54
CA GLY A 203 25.26 0.48 -38.76
C GLY A 203 23.95 -0.05 -38.19
N ALA A 204 24.02 -0.71 -37.03
CA ALA A 204 22.81 -1.07 -36.27
C ALA A 204 22.41 0.11 -35.37
N GLU A 205 21.54 0.99 -35.85
CA GLU A 205 20.81 1.88 -34.95
C GLU A 205 19.58 1.10 -34.43
N VAL A 206 19.59 0.75 -33.14
CA VAL A 206 18.45 0.09 -32.51
C VAL A 206 17.31 1.09 -32.48
N VAL A 207 16.30 0.92 -33.34
CA VAL A 207 15.12 1.77 -33.39
C VAL A 207 14.35 1.64 -32.07
N SER A 208 14.67 2.49 -31.09
CA SER A 208 13.88 2.59 -29.86
C SER A 208 12.66 3.45 -30.15
N GLU A 209 11.47 2.93 -29.88
CA GLU A 209 10.24 3.65 -30.13
C GLU A 209 9.85 4.46 -28.89
N LEU A 210 9.61 5.75 -29.07
CA LEU A 210 9.02 6.62 -28.05
C LEU A 210 7.51 6.58 -28.16
N ARG A 211 6.83 6.40 -27.02
CA ARG A 211 5.37 6.36 -26.93
C ARG A 211 4.93 7.30 -25.81
N GLU A 212 4.05 8.24 -26.14
CA GLU A 212 3.36 9.03 -25.12
C GLU A 212 2.10 8.30 -24.68
N VAL A 213 1.98 8.06 -23.38
CA VAL A 213 0.81 7.44 -22.76
C VAL A 213 0.14 8.46 -21.86
N LYS A 214 -1.17 8.62 -22.04
CA LYS A 214 -2.01 9.46 -21.18
C LYS A 214 -2.76 8.55 -20.22
N LEU A 215 -2.47 8.69 -18.94
CA LEU A 215 -3.08 7.87 -17.89
C LEU A 215 -3.95 8.78 -17.01
N GLU A 216 -5.14 8.31 -16.68
CA GLU A 216 -6.00 8.94 -15.69
C GLU A 216 -5.62 8.42 -14.31
N ARG A 217 -5.51 9.32 -13.32
CA ARG A 217 -5.20 8.95 -11.94
C ARG A 217 -6.48 8.46 -11.28
N GLU A 218 -6.40 7.31 -10.63
CA GLU A 218 -7.52 6.72 -9.88
C GLU A 218 -7.01 6.15 -8.55
N PRO A 219 -7.89 5.90 -7.57
CA PRO A 219 -7.54 5.08 -6.42
C PRO A 219 -7.08 3.69 -6.89
N ILE A 220 -5.82 3.36 -6.62
CA ILE A 220 -5.24 2.08 -7.05
C ILE A 220 -5.48 1.05 -5.97
N LYS A 221 -6.39 0.12 -6.20
CA LYS A 221 -6.61 -1.01 -5.28
C LYS A 221 -5.40 -1.95 -5.31
N VAL A 222 -4.77 -2.15 -4.15
CA VAL A 222 -3.70 -3.13 -3.97
C VAL A 222 -4.34 -4.40 -3.41
N ARG A 223 -4.13 -5.53 -4.10
CA ARG A 223 -4.70 -6.81 -3.65
C ARG A 223 -4.14 -7.17 -2.28
N SER A 224 -5.02 -7.34 -1.30
CA SER A 224 -4.70 -7.79 0.05
C SER A 224 -4.70 -9.32 0.16
N VAL A 225 -5.32 -9.99 -0.82
CA VAL A 225 -5.43 -11.45 -0.87
C VAL A 225 -4.72 -12.05 -2.09
N GLY A 226 -3.78 -12.96 -1.83
CA GLY A 226 -3.14 -13.81 -2.82
C GLY A 226 -3.61 -15.26 -2.71
N GLY A 227 -3.66 -15.99 -3.83
CA GLY A 227 -4.06 -17.39 -3.88
C GLY A 227 -3.12 -18.24 -4.73
N GLU A 228 -2.82 -19.44 -4.25
CA GLU A 228 -2.01 -20.44 -4.95
C GLU A 228 -2.60 -21.84 -4.76
N LEU A 229 -2.60 -22.65 -5.82
CA LEU A 229 -3.05 -24.04 -5.76
C LEU A 229 -1.86 -24.98 -5.53
N LEU A 230 -1.73 -25.49 -4.31
CA LEU A 230 -0.67 -26.43 -3.94
C LEU A 230 -1.10 -27.87 -4.24
N ARG A 231 -0.13 -28.69 -4.63
CA ARG A 231 -0.29 -30.15 -4.80
C ARG A 231 0.40 -30.87 -3.64
N GLY A 232 0.03 -32.12 -3.39
CA GLY A 232 0.64 -32.90 -2.31
C GLY A 232 2.17 -33.02 -2.38
N ARG A 233 2.79 -32.93 -3.56
CA ARG A 233 4.26 -32.89 -3.68
C ARG A 233 4.89 -31.58 -3.18
N ASP A 234 4.13 -30.49 -3.19
CA ASP A 234 4.59 -29.15 -2.79
C ASP A 234 4.53 -28.99 -1.26
N ILE A 235 3.88 -29.92 -0.55
CA ILE A 235 3.65 -29.88 0.89
C ILE A 235 4.56 -30.89 1.61
N ARG A 236 5.49 -30.39 2.42
CA ARG A 236 6.35 -31.25 3.25
C ARG A 236 5.50 -32.01 4.26
N GLY A 237 5.58 -33.35 4.23
CA GLY A 237 4.79 -34.20 5.12
C GLY A 237 3.35 -34.48 4.65
N ALA A 238 3.02 -34.16 3.39
CA ALA A 238 1.70 -34.37 2.78
C ALA A 238 1.06 -35.74 3.01
N ARG A 239 1.87 -36.78 3.20
CA ARG A 239 1.42 -38.15 3.50
C ARG A 239 0.51 -38.24 4.74
N ASN A 240 0.64 -37.28 5.67
CA ASN A 240 -0.11 -37.24 6.92
C ASN A 240 -1.23 -36.19 6.92
N VAL A 241 -1.44 -35.49 5.81
CA VAL A 241 -2.50 -34.46 5.70
C VAL A 241 -3.70 -35.09 4.98
N PRO A 242 -4.86 -35.23 5.66
CA PRO A 242 -6.09 -35.71 5.04
C PRO A 242 -6.42 -34.90 3.77
N ASN A 243 -6.97 -35.55 2.74
CA ASN A 243 -7.26 -34.98 1.42
C ASN A 243 -6.05 -34.56 0.57
N VAL A 244 -4.82 -34.57 1.10
CA VAL A 244 -3.59 -34.24 0.34
C VAL A 244 -2.79 -35.49 0.00
N ALA A 245 -2.77 -36.47 0.91
CA ALA A 245 -2.02 -37.73 0.76
C ALA A 245 -2.40 -38.54 -0.49
N GLY A 246 -3.62 -38.37 -1.02
CA GLY A 246 -4.11 -39.00 -2.26
C GLY A 246 -3.88 -38.19 -3.54
N GLY A 247 -3.02 -37.15 -3.51
CA GLY A 247 -2.80 -36.25 -4.65
C GLY A 247 -3.83 -35.12 -4.76
N GLY A 248 -4.64 -34.89 -3.71
CA GLY A 248 -5.56 -33.78 -3.68
C GLY A 248 -4.85 -32.43 -3.60
N LYS A 249 -5.60 -31.39 -3.98
CA LYS A 249 -5.10 -30.03 -4.10
C LYS A 249 -5.53 -29.19 -2.90
N VAL A 250 -4.63 -28.33 -2.44
CA VAL A 250 -4.86 -27.40 -1.34
C VAL A 250 -4.88 -25.98 -1.89
N GLY A 251 -5.92 -25.22 -1.58
CA GLY A 251 -5.95 -23.79 -1.85
C GLY A 251 -5.18 -23.06 -0.75
N TYR A 252 -3.98 -22.58 -1.06
CA TYR A 252 -3.24 -21.70 -0.18
C TYR A 252 -3.68 -20.26 -0.44
N VAL A 253 -4.10 -19.57 0.60
CA VAL A 253 -4.55 -18.19 0.55
C VAL A 253 -3.75 -17.38 1.56
N ARG A 254 -3.16 -16.29 1.13
CA ARG A 254 -2.44 -15.36 2.02
C ARG A 254 -3.19 -14.04 2.08
N LEU A 255 -3.61 -13.64 3.28
CA LEU A 255 -4.25 -12.36 3.57
C LEU A 255 -3.30 -11.53 4.44
N ILE A 256 -2.73 -10.47 3.86
CA ILE A 256 -1.66 -9.70 4.50
C ILE A 256 -2.15 -8.54 5.37
N ALA A 257 -3.38 -8.07 5.18
CA ALA A 257 -4.03 -7.04 6.00
C ALA A 257 -5.55 -7.07 5.78
N PHE A 258 -6.33 -6.67 6.79
CA PHE A 258 -7.79 -6.52 6.67
C PHE A 258 -8.14 -5.12 6.18
N THR A 259 -8.02 -4.89 4.87
CA THR A 259 -8.36 -3.60 4.24
C THR A 259 -9.74 -3.62 3.60
N ASP A 260 -10.22 -2.47 3.17
CA ASP A 260 -11.45 -2.38 2.38
C ASP A 260 -11.41 -3.31 1.14
N GLY A 261 -12.51 -4.01 0.89
CA GLY A 261 -12.65 -4.97 -0.19
C GLY A 261 -11.91 -6.31 -0.02
N SER A 262 -11.28 -6.58 1.14
CA SER A 262 -10.54 -7.84 1.37
C SER A 262 -11.46 -9.06 1.48
N SER A 263 -12.67 -8.87 2.00
CA SER A 263 -13.67 -9.94 2.17
C SER A 263 -14.10 -10.50 0.80
N GLU A 264 -14.40 -9.61 -0.15
CA GLU A 264 -14.77 -9.96 -1.51
C GLU A 264 -13.61 -10.58 -2.28
N GLU A 265 -12.38 -10.07 -2.07
CA GLU A 265 -11.18 -10.66 -2.64
C GLU A 265 -10.94 -12.08 -2.14
N LEU A 266 -11.10 -12.31 -0.83
CA LEU A 266 -11.01 -13.63 -0.23
C LEU A 266 -12.06 -14.57 -0.82
N ALA A 267 -13.33 -14.15 -0.84
CA ALA A 267 -14.42 -14.96 -1.39
C ALA A 267 -14.22 -15.29 -2.87
N ARG A 268 -13.63 -14.37 -3.65
CA ARG A 268 -13.27 -14.62 -5.06
C ARG A 268 -12.13 -15.63 -5.16
N VAL A 269 -11.03 -15.43 -4.45
CA VAL A 269 -9.86 -16.33 -4.48
C VAL A 269 -10.22 -17.75 -4.01
N LEU A 270 -11.03 -17.87 -2.95
CA LEU A 270 -11.51 -19.17 -2.48
C LEU A 270 -12.32 -19.91 -3.54
N ARG A 271 -13.23 -19.21 -4.25
CA ARG A 271 -13.99 -19.78 -5.36
C ARG A 271 -13.10 -20.21 -6.52
N GLU A 272 -12.19 -19.35 -6.96
CA GLU A 272 -11.23 -19.64 -8.04
C GLU A 272 -10.40 -20.90 -7.73
N LEU A 273 -9.92 -21.04 -6.49
CA LEU A 273 -9.15 -22.22 -6.05
C LEU A 273 -10.04 -23.47 -5.91
N ALA A 274 -11.28 -23.34 -5.43
CA ALA A 274 -12.25 -24.42 -5.35
C ALA A 274 -12.57 -24.99 -6.75
N ASP A 275 -12.82 -24.10 -7.73
CA ASP A 275 -13.10 -24.45 -9.12
C ASP A 275 -11.87 -25.10 -9.78
N ALA A 276 -10.66 -24.69 -9.40
CA ALA A 276 -9.41 -25.34 -9.80
C ALA A 276 -9.19 -26.73 -9.13
N GLY A 277 -10.09 -27.14 -8.23
CA GLY A 277 -10.12 -28.46 -7.60
C GLY A 277 -9.53 -28.51 -6.19
N ALA A 278 -9.33 -27.38 -5.51
CA ALA A 278 -9.00 -27.37 -4.10
C ALA A 278 -10.16 -27.97 -3.28
N ARG A 279 -9.83 -28.87 -2.35
CA ARG A 279 -10.79 -29.48 -1.41
C ARG A 279 -10.49 -29.17 0.05
N SER A 280 -9.37 -28.50 0.29
CA SER A 280 -8.92 -28.04 1.59
C SER A 280 -8.19 -26.72 1.39
N PHE A 281 -8.24 -25.84 2.40
CA PHE A 281 -7.66 -24.51 2.33
C PHE A 281 -6.70 -24.27 3.49
N VAL A 282 -5.66 -23.49 3.22
CA VAL A 282 -4.78 -22.91 4.24
C VAL A 282 -4.88 -21.40 4.12
N VAL A 283 -5.39 -20.75 5.15
CA VAL A 283 -5.41 -19.28 5.24
C VAL A 283 -4.21 -18.84 6.07
N ASP A 284 -3.25 -18.22 5.43
CA ASP A 284 -2.05 -17.67 6.06
C ASP A 284 -2.29 -16.22 6.46
N LEU A 285 -2.35 -16.01 7.78
CA LEU A 285 -2.45 -14.69 8.44
C LEU A 285 -1.13 -14.29 9.12
N ARG A 286 -0.02 -14.98 8.83
CA ARG A 286 1.28 -14.57 9.37
C ARG A 286 1.68 -13.23 8.77
N GLU A 287 2.30 -12.40 9.61
CA GLU A 287 2.70 -11.02 9.27
C GLU A 287 1.52 -10.10 8.92
N ASN A 288 0.30 -10.48 9.31
CA ASN A 288 -0.90 -9.64 9.23
C ASN A 288 -1.09 -8.92 10.57
N SER A 289 -0.95 -7.59 10.57
CA SER A 289 -1.07 -6.75 11.77
C SER A 289 -2.51 -6.40 12.14
N GLY A 290 -3.51 -6.92 11.41
CA GLY A 290 -4.92 -6.60 11.58
C GLY A 290 -5.43 -5.66 10.48
N GLY A 291 -6.27 -4.71 10.86
CA GLY A 291 -6.93 -3.76 9.97
C GLY A 291 -8.35 -3.48 10.43
N LEU A 292 -9.27 -3.31 9.48
CA LEU A 292 -10.68 -3.06 9.73
C LEU A 292 -11.32 -4.25 10.43
N VAL A 293 -11.88 -4.01 11.62
CA VAL A 293 -12.51 -5.05 12.45
C VAL A 293 -13.70 -5.69 11.74
N ASP A 294 -14.55 -4.89 11.10
CA ASP A 294 -15.74 -5.37 10.40
C ASP A 294 -15.37 -6.34 9.26
N VAL A 295 -14.30 -6.02 8.51
CA VAL A 295 -13.76 -6.92 7.48
C VAL A 295 -13.26 -8.22 8.10
N GLY A 296 -12.64 -8.16 9.28
CA GLY A 296 -12.25 -9.35 10.04
C GLY A 296 -13.45 -10.24 10.41
N LEU A 297 -14.57 -9.62 10.82
CA LEU A 297 -15.81 -10.33 11.11
C LEU A 297 -16.42 -10.98 9.86
N ASP A 298 -16.43 -10.27 8.73
CA ASP A 298 -16.94 -10.80 7.45
C ASP A 298 -16.10 -11.99 6.95
N VAL A 299 -14.77 -11.86 7.04
CA VAL A 299 -13.84 -12.95 6.71
C VAL A 299 -14.09 -14.16 7.61
N ALA A 300 -14.27 -13.96 8.91
CA ALA A 300 -14.61 -15.05 9.83
C ALA A 300 -15.96 -15.69 9.49
N GLY A 301 -16.96 -14.87 9.13
CA GLY A 301 -18.29 -15.31 8.71
C GLY A 301 -18.29 -16.25 7.48
N THR A 302 -17.24 -16.20 6.66
CA THR A 302 -17.07 -17.14 5.52
C THR A 302 -16.86 -18.59 5.96
N TRP A 303 -16.35 -18.80 7.19
CA TRP A 303 -16.00 -20.13 7.72
C TRP A 303 -16.95 -20.61 8.82
N LEU A 304 -17.64 -19.68 9.47
CA LEU A 304 -18.52 -19.98 10.59
C LEU A 304 -19.93 -20.34 10.10
N GLY A 305 -20.57 -21.30 10.77
CA GLY A 305 -21.96 -21.64 10.51
C GLY A 305 -22.90 -20.49 10.84
N ALA A 306 -24.06 -20.43 10.18
CA ALA A 306 -25.07 -19.43 10.46
C ALA A 306 -25.42 -19.41 11.97
N GLY A 307 -25.39 -18.21 12.57
CA GLY A 307 -25.70 -18.02 13.99
C GLY A 307 -24.54 -18.23 14.97
N VAL A 308 -23.32 -18.55 14.49
CA VAL A 308 -22.12 -18.60 15.35
C VAL A 308 -21.53 -17.19 15.48
N PRO A 309 -21.50 -16.60 16.70
CA PRO A 309 -20.95 -15.25 16.89
C PRO A 309 -19.44 -15.25 16.68
N ALA A 310 -18.96 -14.44 15.72
CA ALA A 310 -17.54 -14.25 15.44
C ALA A 310 -16.83 -13.39 16.52
N ALA A 311 -17.57 -12.46 17.13
CA ALA A 311 -17.10 -11.65 18.25
C ALA A 311 -18.26 -11.28 19.19
N LYS A 312 -17.91 -10.91 20.43
CA LYS A 312 -18.85 -10.34 21.41
C LYS A 312 -18.26 -9.04 21.91
N VAL A 313 -18.89 -7.92 21.55
CA VAL A 313 -18.52 -6.60 22.07
C VAL A 313 -19.25 -6.40 23.40
N ARG A 314 -18.50 -6.13 24.47
CA ARG A 314 -19.05 -5.56 25.69
C ARG A 314 -18.74 -4.07 25.66
N LEU A 315 -19.76 -3.26 25.46
CA LEU A 315 -19.68 -1.84 25.78
C LEU A 315 -19.80 -1.77 27.31
N ALA A 316 -18.79 -1.18 27.96
CA ALA A 316 -18.81 -0.88 29.39
C ALA A 316 -19.80 0.25 29.65
#